data_AF-A0A4Q5PN56-F1
#
_entry.id   AF-A0A4Q5PN56-F1
#
_cell.length_a   1.000
_cell.length_b   1.000
_cell.length_c   1.000
_cell.angle_alpha   90.00
_cell.angle_beta   90.00
_cell.angle_gamma   90.00
#
_symmetry.space_group_name_H-M   'P 1'
#
loop_
_entity.id
_entity.type
_entity.pdbx_description
1 polymer ?
#
loop_
_entity_poly.entity_id
_entity_poly.type
_entity_poly.pdbx_seq_one_letter_code
_entity_poly.pdbx_strand_id
1 'polypeptide(L)' 'MNQPIAHADLIATFKRAEADAAHKFSLIRGAANKGPKAIQMAVDTAEKAAKRRDSYARKLAVLEVDTAIDEVSAPPEK' A
#
# COMPACT_ATOMS: atom_id res chain seq x y z
N MET A 1 -25.22 -0.46 -2.95
CA MET A 1 -24.43 -1.19 -3.97
C MET A 1 -23.58 -0.17 -4.75
N ASN A 2 -22.29 -0.01 -4.43
CA ASN A 2 -21.31 0.75 -5.25
C ASN A 2 -19.84 0.34 -4.94
N GLN A 3 -19.64 -0.87 -4.42
CA GLN A 3 -18.38 -1.35 -3.85
C GLN A 3 -17.21 -1.57 -4.85
N PRO A 4 -17.40 -1.91 -6.15
CA PRO A 4 -16.27 -2.33 -6.99
C PRO A 4 -15.36 -1.18 -7.45
N ILE A 5 -15.90 0.02 -7.65
CA ILE A 5 -15.10 1.19 -8.09
C ILE A 5 -14.18 1.66 -6.96
N ALA A 6 -14.68 1.70 -5.72
CA ALA A 6 -13.89 2.06 -4.55
C ALA A 6 -12.74 1.08 -4.28
N HIS A 7 -12.93 -0.20 -4.58
CA HIS A 7 -11.88 -1.21 -4.48
C HIS A 7 -10.77 -1.00 -5.52
N ALA A 8 -11.14 -0.76 -6.78
CA ALA A 8 -10.17 -0.48 -7.86
C ALA A 8 -9.35 0.80 -7.59
N ASP A 9 -9.99 1.85 -7.09
CA ASP A 9 -9.32 3.10 -6.68
C ASP A 9 -8.35 2.90 -5.51
N LEU A 10 -8.72 2.06 -4.53
CA LEU A 10 -7.85 1.74 -3.40
C LEU A 10 -6.63 0.92 -3.85
N ILE A 11 -6.80 -0.04 -4.75
CA ILE A 11 -5.70 -0.79 -5.36
C ILE A 11 -4.78 0.15 -6.14
N ALA A 12 -5.34 1.04 -6.95
CA ALA A 12 -4.56 2.02 -7.71
C ALA A 12 -3.76 2.96 -6.78
N THR A 13 -4.39 3.38 -5.67
CA THR A 13 -3.73 4.21 -4.63
C THR A 13 -2.62 3.44 -3.93
N PHE A 14 -2.83 2.18 -3.59
CA PHE A 14 -1.81 1.30 -3.00
C PHE A 14 -0.60 1.15 -3.93
N LYS A 15 -0.83 0.85 -5.21
CA LYS A 15 0.26 0.74 -6.22
C LYS A 15 1.06 2.04 -6.36
N ARG A 16 0.39 3.20 -6.33
CA ARG A 16 1.08 4.50 -6.32
C ARG A 16 1.92 4.70 -5.05
N ALA A 17 1.38 4.33 -3.89
CA ALA A 17 2.10 4.43 -2.62
C ALA A 17 3.31 3.48 -2.57
N GLU A 18 3.21 2.29 -3.16
CA GLU A 18 4.32 1.34 -3.29
C GLU A 18 5.43 1.90 -4.20
N ALA A 19 5.06 2.43 -5.37
CA ALA A 19 6.01 3.08 -6.27
C ALA A 19 6.71 4.29 -5.62
N ASP A 20 5.97 5.12 -4.88
CA ASP A 20 6.49 6.25 -4.12
C ASP A 20 7.49 5.79 -3.04
N ALA A 21 7.16 4.74 -2.29
CA ALA A 21 8.06 4.17 -1.29
C ALA A 21 9.34 3.64 -1.95
N ALA A 22 9.23 2.83 -3.01
CA ALA A 22 10.36 2.29 -3.75
C ALA A 22 11.26 3.40 -4.33
N HIS A 23 10.66 4.45 -4.88
CA HIS A 23 11.38 5.62 -5.37
C HIS A 23 12.15 6.31 -4.23
N LYS A 24 11.52 6.55 -3.08
CA LYS A 24 12.19 7.17 -1.92
C LYS A 24 13.31 6.31 -1.35
N PHE A 25 13.15 4.99 -1.32
CA PHE A 25 14.23 4.07 -0.96
C PHE A 25 15.41 4.17 -1.93
N SER A 26 15.14 4.30 -3.23
CA SER A 26 16.21 4.48 -4.23
C SER A 26 17.00 5.78 -4.03
N LEU A 27 16.35 6.85 -3.55
CA LEU A 27 17.00 8.13 -3.25
C LEU A 27 17.98 8.07 -2.07
N ILE A 28 17.86 7.08 -1.18
CA ILE A 28 18.81 6.87 -0.07
C ILE A 28 20.21 6.62 -0.62
N ARG A 29 20.33 5.87 -1.73
CA ARG A 29 21.63 5.65 -2.39
C ARG A 29 22.25 6.96 -2.88
N GLY A 30 21.43 7.89 -3.38
CA GLY A 30 21.88 9.23 -3.75
C GLY A 30 22.28 10.09 -2.54
N ALA A 31 21.64 9.88 -1.39
CA ALA A 31 21.97 10.55 -0.14
C ALA A 31 23.30 10.08 0.47
N ALA A 32 23.82 8.91 0.08
CA ALA A 32 25.10 8.38 0.56
C ALA A 32 26.26 9.37 0.32
N ASN A 33 26.24 10.09 -0.80
CA ASN A 33 27.25 11.09 -1.15
C ASN A 33 27.16 12.38 -0.32
N LYS A 34 26.10 12.56 0.47
CA LYS A 34 25.84 13.78 1.27
C LYS A 34 26.13 13.58 2.77
N GLY A 35 26.49 12.36 3.18
CA GLY A 35 26.84 12.02 4.56
C GLY A 35 25.69 11.47 5.41
N PRO A 36 25.99 11.02 6.65
CA PRO A 36 25.10 10.18 7.46
C PRO A 36 23.78 10.85 7.85
N LYS A 37 23.77 12.17 8.09
CA LYS A 37 22.52 12.91 8.37
C LYS A 37 21.55 12.90 7.19
N ALA A 38 22.07 13.03 5.97
CA ALA A 38 21.24 13.01 4.76
C ALA A 38 20.68 11.61 4.49
N ILE A 39 21.47 10.55 4.75
CA ILE A 39 21.01 9.17 4.70
C ILE A 39 19.85 8.98 5.69
N GLN A 40 20.02 9.41 6.95
CA GLN A 40 18.98 9.26 7.97
C GLN A 40 17.68 9.96 7.57
N MET A 41 17.76 11.21 7.07
CA MET A 41 16.57 11.92 6.58
C MET A 41 15.89 11.23 5.39
N ALA A 42 16.67 10.67 4.47
CA ALA A 42 16.13 9.91 3.33
C ALA A 42 15.46 8.60 3.79
N VAL A 43 16.07 7.91 4.78
CA VAL A 43 15.50 6.71 5.41
C VAL A 43 14.19 7.04 6.12
N ASP A 44 14.15 8.06 6.97
CA ASP A 44 12.93 8.50 7.67
C ASP A 44 11.79 8.85 6.68
N THR A 45 12.15 9.47 5.55
CA THR A 45 11.20 9.82 4.49
C THR A 45 10.68 8.58 3.76
N ALA A 46 11.55 7.62 3.45
CA ALA A 46 11.18 6.35 2.84
C ALA A 46 10.32 5.49 3.78
N GLU A 47 10.65 5.47 5.08
CA GLU A 47 9.89 4.75 6.10
C GLU A 47 8.49 5.32 6.29
N LYS A 48 8.34 6.66 6.30
CA LYS A 48 7.00 7.29 6.30
C LYS A 48 6.17 6.91 5.07
N ALA A 49 6.79 6.81 3.90
CA ALA A 49 6.11 6.37 2.69
C ALA A 49 5.70 4.88 2.78
N ALA A 50 6.58 4.02 3.31
CA ALA A 50 6.27 2.62 3.58
C ALA A 50 5.09 2.47 4.55
N LYS A 51 5.05 3.24 5.65
CA LYS A 51 3.92 3.25 6.59
C LYS A 51 2.60 3.64 5.93
N ARG A 52 2.62 4.57 4.95
CA ARG A 52 1.43 4.92 4.15
C ARG A 52 0.99 3.74 3.28
N ARG A 53 1.93 3.09 2.57
CA ARG A 53 1.66 1.86 1.81
C ARG A 53 1.02 0.79 2.70
N ASP A 54 1.56 0.55 3.89
CA ASP A 54 1.06 -0.48 4.81
C ASP A 54 -0.32 -0.14 5.40
N SER A 55 -0.67 1.14 5.51
CA SER A 55 -2.02 1.58 5.87
C SER A 55 -3.02 1.26 4.76
N TYR A 56 -2.66 1.49 3.50
CA TYR A 56 -3.49 1.09 2.36
C TYR A 56 -3.59 -0.43 2.20
N ALA A 57 -2.49 -1.16 2.43
CA ALA A 57 -2.48 -2.62 2.43
C ALA A 57 -3.46 -3.20 3.46
N ARG A 58 -3.49 -2.64 4.69
CA ARG A 58 -4.45 -3.04 5.71
C ARG A 58 -5.90 -2.77 5.30
N LYS A 59 -6.16 -1.63 4.67
CA LYS A 59 -7.50 -1.31 4.14
C LYS A 59 -7.94 -2.29 3.05
N LEU A 60 -7.01 -2.68 2.17
CA LEU A 60 -7.26 -3.71 1.15
C LEU A 60 -7.53 -5.06 1.79
N ALA A 61 -6.71 -5.49 2.76
CA ALA A 61 -6.89 -6.77 3.43
C ALA A 61 -8.24 -6.88 4.17
N VAL A 62 -8.70 -5.80 4.84
CA VAL A 62 -10.02 -5.77 5.47
C VAL A 62 -11.13 -5.94 4.43
N LEU A 63 -11.06 -5.19 3.32
CA LEU A 63 -12.05 -5.31 2.24
C LEU A 63 -12.05 -6.70 1.58
N GLU A 64 -10.88 -7.30 1.35
CA GLU A 64 -10.78 -8.66 0.79
C GLU A 64 -11.38 -9.70 1.75
N VAL A 65 -11.15 -9.57 3.06
CA VAL A 65 -11.73 -10.46 4.07
C VAL A 65 -13.25 -10.28 4.17
N ASP A 66 -13.76 -9.03 4.14
CA ASP A 66 -15.20 -8.74 4.15
C ASP A 66 -15.91 -9.19 2.86
N THR A 67 -15.20 -9.24 1.72
CA THR A 67 -15.79 -9.70 0.46
C THR A 67 -15.74 -11.23 0.35
N ALA A 68 -14.70 -11.88 0.88
CA ALA A 68 -14.55 -13.33 0.84
C ALA A 68 -15.57 -14.09 1.74
N ILE A 69 -16.10 -13.44 2.78
CA ILE A 69 -17.16 -14.02 3.63
C ILE A 69 -18.55 -14.03 2.96
N ASP A 70 -18.76 -13.28 1.88
CA ASP A 70 -20.04 -13.24 1.16
C ASP A 70 -20.16 -14.36 0.09
N GLU A 71 -19.03 -14.94 -0.35
CA GLU A 71 -19.02 -15.97 -1.41
C GLU A 71 -19.26 -17.41 -0.90
N VAL A 72 -19.52 -17.61 0.40
CA VAL A 72 -19.78 -18.94 1.01
C VAL A 72 -21.28 -19.16 1.31
N SER A 73 -22.17 -18.46 0.62
CA SER A 73 -23.62 -18.65 0.79
C SER A 73 -24.40 -18.67 -0.54
N ALA A 74 -23.97 -19.49 -1.49
CA ALA A 74 -24.84 -19.98 -2.56
C ALA A 74 -25.28 -21.41 -2.22
N PRO A 75 -26.56 -21.66 -1.89
CA PRO A 75 -27.05 -23.03 -1.70
C PRO A 75 -27.02 -23.78 -3.04
N PRO A 76 -26.68 -25.09 -3.06
CA PRO A 76 -26.82 -25.90 -4.26
C PRO A 76 -28.31 -26.01 -4.61
N GLU A 77 -28.69 -25.43 -5.75
CA GLU A 77 -29.99 -25.68 -6.39
C GLU A 77 -30.17 -27.20 -6.59
N LYS A 78 -31.33 -27.70 -6.18
CA LYS A 78 -31.82 -29.03 -6.49
C LYS A 78 -33.22 -28.92 -7.07
#